data_AF-A0A318JGJ0-F1
#
_entry.id   AF-A0A318JGJ0-F1
#
_cell.length_a   1.000
_cell.length_b   1.000
_cell.length_c   1.000
_cell.angle_alpha   90.00
_cell.angle_beta   90.00
_cell.angle_gamma   90.00
#
_symmetry.space_group_name_H-M   'P 1'
#
loop_
_entity.id
_entity.type
_entity.pdbx_description
1 polymer ?
#
loop_
_entity_poly.entity_id
_entity_poly.type
_entity_poly.pdbx_seq_one_letter_code
_entity_poly.pdbx_strand_id
1 'polypeptide(L)'
;MRPSLLSPLLSSIFVGLPAFALCIPFSALAANNVDQPSKSSAPVKSLAVDQKSDARNVITTVPPESAMERFEMKDAQGRNIAYVALTDGEVGGLVFIDNKLFGTVSKQDALAFYSCRGYTSAVKYHWAKDANAWIGGLLAASQTTPAVTLQFSGKSSWRSIVEVVNNPSLSQIGSLVDIGTNPFGILRKLNNARESMAERELFEKTRLRLMDVTTGTSEERVAEIIKPEDVSFAVGGLVMAYPRFSIEYFIADGAVKAIQQPSFHFLSHKQAALFYVPNAKWELCTPEGWRGALPTVNAAAITNPAPVSAPAPTPAPAPAPPPATINAGEAK
;
A
#
# COMPACT_ATOMS: atom_id res chain seq x y z
N MET A 1 18.66 33.65 -54.07
CA MET A 1 19.46 33.74 -55.32
C MET A 1 20.32 32.48 -55.40
N ARG A 2 20.15 31.69 -56.46
CA ARG A 2 20.93 30.49 -56.84
C ARG A 2 22.09 30.91 -57.76
N PRO A 3 23.17 30.12 -57.88
CA PRO A 3 23.26 28.96 -58.80
C PRO A 3 23.82 27.71 -58.08
N SER A 4 23.35 26.47 -58.28
CA SER A 4 23.24 25.57 -59.46
C SER A 4 24.57 24.98 -59.95
N LEU A 5 24.52 23.65 -60.21
CA LEU A 5 25.43 22.73 -60.95
C LEU A 5 26.36 21.89 -60.01
N LEU A 6 26.49 20.56 -60.07
CA LEU A 6 26.18 19.50 -61.05
C LEU A 6 26.20 18.11 -60.34
N SER A 7 25.25 17.23 -60.68
CA SER A 7 25.34 15.75 -60.62
C SER A 7 26.25 15.23 -61.77
N PRO A 8 26.80 13.98 -61.84
CA PRO A 8 25.99 12.73 -61.78
C PRO A 8 26.68 11.36 -61.45
N LEU A 9 25.82 10.32 -61.35
CA LEU A 9 25.93 8.95 -61.89
C LEU A 9 26.83 7.86 -61.26
N LEU A 10 26.26 6.64 -61.32
CA LEU A 10 26.82 5.26 -61.21
C LEU A 10 26.94 4.70 -59.78
N SER A 11 26.57 3.46 -59.46
CA SER A 11 26.14 2.32 -60.28
C SER A 11 25.44 1.29 -59.40
N SER A 12 24.42 0.65 -59.95
CA SER A 12 23.78 -0.56 -59.44
C SER A 12 24.77 -1.73 -59.38
N ILE A 13 24.83 -2.44 -58.25
CA ILE A 13 25.27 -3.84 -58.25
C ILE A 13 24.22 -4.67 -57.52
N PHE A 14 23.42 -5.36 -58.34
CA PHE A 14 22.63 -6.52 -58.00
C PHE A 14 23.57 -7.73 -58.00
N VAL A 15 23.77 -8.37 -56.85
CA VAL A 15 24.19 -9.77 -56.71
C VAL A 15 23.39 -10.26 -55.49
N GLY A 16 22.35 -11.06 -55.65
CA GLY A 16 22.46 -12.46 -56.05
C GLY A 16 22.40 -13.31 -54.78
N LEU A 17 21.19 -13.75 -54.41
CA LEU A 17 20.94 -14.74 -53.35
C LEU A 17 21.81 -16.00 -53.52
N PRO A 18 22.07 -16.72 -52.43
CA PRO A 18 21.47 -18.04 -52.37
C PRO A 18 20.65 -18.24 -51.09
N ALA A 19 19.46 -18.78 -51.28
CA ALA A 19 18.62 -19.34 -50.24
C ALA A 19 19.32 -20.56 -49.62
N PHE A 20 19.78 -20.45 -48.38
CA PHE A 20 20.07 -21.60 -47.53
C PHE A 20 18.89 -21.80 -46.58
N ALA A 21 17.98 -22.67 -47.03
CA ALA A 21 17.04 -23.33 -46.16
C ALA A 21 17.70 -24.57 -45.55
N LEU A 22 17.30 -24.85 -44.30
CA LEU A 22 17.24 -26.13 -43.60
C LEU A 22 18.25 -26.41 -42.47
N CYS A 23 17.62 -26.79 -41.37
CA CYS A 23 18.10 -27.58 -40.23
C CYS A 23 18.80 -26.80 -39.10
N ILE A 24 18.02 -26.03 -38.34
CA ILE A 24 18.31 -25.78 -36.92
C ILE A 24 17.88 -27.05 -36.16
N PRO A 25 18.80 -27.82 -35.56
CA PRO A 25 18.41 -28.85 -34.60
C PRO A 25 17.83 -28.15 -33.37
N PHE A 26 16.57 -28.45 -33.06
CA PHE A 26 15.98 -28.27 -31.73
C PHE A 26 16.84 -29.02 -30.72
N SER A 27 17.84 -28.35 -30.16
CA SER A 27 18.51 -28.84 -28.97
C SER A 27 17.56 -28.62 -27.81
N ALA A 28 17.19 -29.74 -27.21
CA ALA A 28 16.28 -29.85 -26.09
C ALA A 28 16.57 -28.80 -25.02
N LEU A 29 15.48 -28.17 -24.56
CA LEU A 29 15.42 -27.33 -23.39
C LEU A 29 15.89 -28.16 -22.18
N ALA A 30 17.18 -28.13 -21.89
CA ALA A 30 17.70 -28.57 -20.60
C ALA A 30 17.19 -27.55 -19.58
N ALA A 31 16.16 -27.95 -18.84
CA ALA A 31 15.68 -27.25 -17.67
C ALA A 31 16.82 -27.17 -16.64
N ASN A 32 17.64 -26.13 -16.74
CA ASN A 32 18.42 -25.67 -15.61
C ASN A 32 17.41 -25.16 -14.59
N ASN A 33 17.08 -26.02 -13.62
CA ASN A 33 16.61 -25.61 -12.30
C ASN A 33 17.69 -24.69 -11.73
N VAL A 34 17.63 -23.41 -12.10
CA VAL A 34 18.15 -22.36 -11.25
C VAL A 34 17.24 -22.42 -10.04
N ASP A 35 17.77 -22.90 -8.92
CA ASP A 35 17.15 -22.82 -7.61
C ASP A 35 16.68 -21.39 -7.40
N GLN A 36 15.40 -21.17 -7.69
CA GLN A 36 14.70 -19.97 -7.29
C GLN A 36 14.75 -20.02 -5.76
N PRO A 37 15.29 -19.00 -5.06
CA PRO A 37 15.33 -19.01 -3.61
C PRO A 37 13.89 -19.18 -3.13
N SER A 38 13.62 -20.36 -2.57
CA SER A 38 12.31 -20.70 -2.02
C SER A 38 12.06 -19.72 -0.88
N LYS A 39 11.28 -18.68 -1.17
CA LYS A 39 10.82 -17.73 -0.16
C LYS A 39 10.03 -18.57 0.84
N SER A 40 10.63 -18.80 2.00
CA SER A 40 10.03 -19.54 3.11
C SER A 40 8.58 -19.06 3.29
N SER A 41 7.63 -19.99 3.20
CA SER A 41 6.20 -19.74 3.41
C SER A 41 5.86 -19.55 4.90
N ALA A 42 6.86 -19.53 5.78
CA ALA A 42 6.66 -19.23 7.18
C ALA A 42 6.45 -17.71 7.35
N PRO A 43 5.45 -17.27 8.13
CA PRO A 43 5.26 -15.86 8.42
C PRO A 43 6.50 -15.31 9.11
N VAL A 44 7.03 -14.20 8.59
CA VAL A 44 8.17 -13.49 9.21
C VAL A 44 7.69 -12.96 10.55
N LYS A 45 8.16 -13.55 11.64
CA LYS A 45 7.77 -13.17 13.01
C LYS A 45 8.59 -12.01 13.55
N SER A 46 9.84 -11.91 13.12
CA SER A 46 10.75 -10.85 13.52
C SER A 46 11.72 -10.51 12.41
N LEU A 47 12.22 -9.28 12.43
CA LEU A 47 13.24 -8.80 11.49
C LEU A 47 14.22 -7.90 12.23
N ALA A 48 15.49 -8.31 12.29
CA ALA A 48 16.57 -7.48 12.78
C ALA A 48 17.03 -6.55 11.64
N VAL A 49 17.12 -5.26 11.93
CA VAL A 49 17.54 -4.22 11.00
C VAL A 49 18.67 -3.44 11.64
N ASP A 50 19.77 -3.30 10.92
CA ASP A 50 20.95 -2.56 11.34
C ASP A 50 21.50 -1.70 10.20
N GLN A 51 22.64 -1.03 10.42
CA GLN A 51 23.28 -0.21 9.40
C GLN A 51 23.85 -1.00 8.19
N LYS A 52 23.92 -2.33 8.27
CA LYS A 52 24.35 -3.20 7.16
C LYS A 52 23.16 -3.71 6.34
N SER A 53 21.95 -3.54 6.85
CA SER A 53 20.72 -3.98 6.20
C SER A 53 20.39 -3.06 5.04
N ASP A 54 20.12 -3.64 3.86
CA ASP A 54 19.67 -2.89 2.70
C ASP A 54 18.20 -2.46 2.87
N ALA A 55 17.94 -1.16 2.71
CA ALA A 55 16.61 -0.60 2.90
C ALA A 55 15.53 -1.26 2.03
N ARG A 56 15.82 -1.55 0.77
CA ARG A 56 14.82 -2.12 -0.15
C ARG A 56 14.53 -3.57 0.21
N ASN A 57 15.54 -4.33 0.61
CA ASN A 57 15.34 -5.67 1.16
C ASN A 57 14.47 -5.62 2.43
N VAL A 58 14.73 -4.69 3.34
CA VAL A 58 13.91 -4.53 4.56
C VAL A 58 12.46 -4.18 4.21
N ILE A 59 12.25 -3.16 3.39
CA ILE A 59 10.91 -2.67 2.97
C ILE A 59 10.08 -3.77 2.30
N THR A 60 10.71 -4.59 1.46
CA THR A 60 10.06 -5.70 0.74
C THR A 60 9.92 -6.97 1.59
N THR A 61 10.64 -7.07 2.70
CA THR A 61 10.54 -8.18 3.68
C THR A 61 9.49 -7.92 4.75
N VAL A 62 9.26 -6.66 5.14
CA VAL A 62 8.17 -6.31 6.06
C VAL A 62 6.85 -6.82 5.48
N PRO A 63 6.06 -7.62 6.22
CA PRO A 63 4.80 -8.14 5.71
C PRO A 63 3.82 -7.03 5.30
N PRO A 64 3.04 -7.18 4.22
CA PRO A 64 2.05 -6.18 3.79
C PRO A 64 1.08 -5.76 4.89
N GLU A 65 0.64 -6.69 5.74
CA GLU A 65 -0.29 -6.47 6.85
C GLU A 65 0.31 -5.69 8.03
N SER A 66 1.64 -5.71 8.15
CA SER A 66 2.38 -5.00 9.20
C SER A 66 2.87 -3.62 8.73
N ALA A 67 2.73 -3.29 7.45
CA ALA A 67 3.11 -2.00 6.90
C ALA A 67 1.88 -1.13 6.67
N MET A 68 1.83 0.02 7.32
CA MET A 68 0.83 1.05 7.06
C MET A 68 1.12 1.72 5.71
N GLU A 69 2.40 1.98 5.43
CA GLU A 69 2.87 2.50 4.16
C GLU A 69 4.36 2.29 3.97
N ARG A 70 4.80 2.44 2.72
CA ARG A 70 6.19 2.41 2.27
C ARG A 70 6.37 3.49 1.22
N PHE A 71 7.50 4.19 1.24
CA PHE A 71 7.87 5.03 0.12
C PHE A 71 9.38 5.08 -0.08
N GLU A 72 9.76 5.36 -1.32
CA GLU A 72 11.14 5.57 -1.75
C GLU A 72 11.21 6.83 -2.60
N MET A 73 12.17 7.72 -2.34
CA MET A 73 12.35 8.95 -3.11
C MET A 73 13.76 9.51 -2.97
N LYS A 74 14.12 10.49 -3.80
CA LYS A 74 15.38 11.24 -3.63
C LYS A 74 15.12 12.55 -2.91
N ASP A 75 15.94 12.86 -1.91
CA ASP A 75 15.89 14.16 -1.24
C ASP A 75 16.49 15.29 -2.10
N ALA A 76 16.47 16.52 -1.57
CA ALA A 76 17.02 17.69 -2.25
C ALA A 76 18.55 17.59 -2.52
N GLN A 77 19.24 16.74 -1.77
CA GLN A 77 20.67 16.45 -1.90
C GLN A 77 20.94 15.28 -2.87
N GLY A 78 19.89 14.64 -3.40
CA GLY A 78 19.98 13.50 -4.30
C GLY A 78 20.20 12.15 -3.60
N ARG A 79 20.14 12.11 -2.27
CA ARG A 79 20.27 10.87 -1.47
C ARG A 79 19.01 10.04 -1.57
N ASN A 80 19.15 8.71 -1.55
CA ASN A 80 17.98 7.83 -1.56
C ASN A 80 17.38 7.75 -0.16
N ILE A 81 16.12 8.17 -0.03
CA ILE A 81 15.36 8.09 1.22
C ILE A 81 14.33 6.99 1.06
N ALA A 82 14.36 6.04 1.98
CA ALA A 82 13.38 4.98 2.04
C ALA A 82 12.72 4.98 3.42
N TYR A 83 11.41 4.73 3.46
CA TYR A 83 10.63 4.73 4.68
C TYR A 83 9.62 3.60 4.68
N VAL A 84 9.40 3.01 5.85
CA VAL A 84 8.29 2.10 6.10
C VAL A 84 7.63 2.47 7.42
N ALA A 85 6.34 2.75 7.39
CA ALA A 85 5.52 2.89 8.58
C ALA A 85 4.92 1.54 8.97
N LEU A 86 4.88 1.26 10.26
CA LEU A 86 4.43 -0.02 10.81
C LEU A 86 3.09 0.14 11.52
N THR A 87 2.22 -0.84 11.34
CA THR A 87 0.95 -0.95 12.09
C THR A 87 1.16 -1.63 13.45
N ASP A 88 2.19 -2.48 13.54
CA ASP A 88 2.51 -3.34 14.68
C ASP A 88 3.88 -3.00 15.31
N GLY A 89 4.15 -3.58 16.49
CA GLY A 89 5.44 -3.46 17.18
C GLY A 89 5.50 -2.28 18.15
N GLU A 90 6.69 -1.88 18.60
CA GLU A 90 6.88 -0.70 19.47
C GLU A 90 7.25 0.56 18.67
N VAL A 91 7.86 0.37 17.51
CA VAL A 91 8.29 1.42 16.59
C VAL A 91 7.17 1.75 15.60
N GLY A 92 6.97 3.03 15.31
CA GLY A 92 5.98 3.51 14.34
C GLY A 92 6.47 3.49 12.90
N GLY A 93 7.77 3.65 12.67
CA GLY A 93 8.35 3.53 11.34
C GLY A 93 9.87 3.51 11.34
N LEU A 94 10.46 3.07 10.23
CA LEU A 94 11.89 3.04 9.98
C LEU A 94 12.24 3.99 8.84
N VAL A 95 13.31 4.77 9.03
CA VAL A 95 13.83 5.69 8.02
C VAL A 95 15.23 5.23 7.61
N PHE A 96 15.48 5.23 6.31
CA PHE A 96 16.75 4.87 5.71
C PHE A 96 17.28 6.02 4.85
N ILE A 97 18.60 6.21 4.86
CA ILE A 97 19.32 7.13 3.98
C ILE A 97 20.40 6.33 3.26
N ASP A 98 20.44 6.43 1.94
CA ASP A 98 21.39 5.73 1.06
C ASP A 98 21.47 4.23 1.38
N ASN A 99 20.27 3.63 1.50
CA ASN A 99 20.01 2.23 1.82
C ASN A 99 20.48 1.77 3.21
N LYS A 100 20.86 2.67 4.12
CA LYS A 100 21.27 2.35 5.49
C LYS A 100 20.26 2.86 6.51
N LEU A 101 20.08 2.12 7.59
CA LEU A 101 19.21 2.54 8.70
C LEU A 101 19.70 3.88 9.26
N PHE A 102 18.84 4.90 9.19
CA PHE A 102 19.07 6.20 9.81
C PHE A 102 18.48 6.25 11.21
N GLY A 103 17.23 5.81 11.35
CA GLY A 103 16.56 5.88 12.64
C GLY A 103 15.12 5.38 12.62
N THR A 104 14.47 5.56 13.76
CA THR A 104 13.09 5.11 14.03
C THR A 104 12.18 6.30 14.29
N VAL A 105 10.91 6.16 13.93
CA VAL A 105 9.85 7.15 14.19
C VAL A 105 8.87 6.57 15.21
N SER A 106 8.35 7.40 16.11
CA SER A 106 7.36 6.98 17.09
C SER A 106 6.03 6.58 16.42
N LYS A 107 5.20 5.75 17.06
CA LYS A 107 3.87 5.40 16.51
C LYS A 107 2.98 6.60 16.27
N GLN A 108 2.98 7.55 17.20
CA GLN A 108 2.17 8.75 17.08
C GLN A 108 2.64 9.61 15.92
N ASP A 109 3.96 9.81 15.78
CA ASP A 109 4.52 10.57 14.67
C ASP A 109 4.26 9.84 13.34
N ALA A 110 4.44 8.52 13.25
CA ALA A 110 4.18 7.76 12.03
C ALA A 110 2.71 7.86 11.59
N LEU A 111 1.77 7.76 12.53
CA LEU A 111 0.34 7.94 12.26
C LEU A 111 0.03 9.38 11.81
N ALA A 112 0.59 10.38 12.49
CA ALA A 112 0.41 11.78 12.13
C ALA A 112 0.94 12.06 10.71
N PHE A 113 2.11 11.52 10.39
CA PHE A 113 2.73 11.64 9.08
C PHE A 113 1.88 11.01 7.97
N TYR A 114 1.38 9.78 8.19
CA TYR A 114 0.49 9.08 7.27
C TYR A 114 -0.82 9.85 7.05
N SER A 115 -1.51 10.20 8.14
CA SER A 115 -2.80 10.89 8.09
C SER A 115 -2.69 12.26 7.43
N CYS A 116 -1.67 13.04 7.74
CA CYS A 116 -1.52 14.38 7.19
C CYS A 116 -1.14 14.37 5.70
N ARG A 117 -0.31 13.43 5.23
CA ARG A 117 -0.03 13.29 3.79
C ARG A 117 -1.25 12.82 3.01
N GLY A 118 -2.06 11.94 3.61
CA GLY A 118 -3.31 11.48 3.02
C GLY A 118 -4.35 12.60 2.91
N TYR A 119 -4.55 13.36 4.00
CA TYR A 119 -5.41 14.54 4.02
C TYR A 119 -4.97 15.59 2.99
N THR A 120 -3.66 15.89 2.93
CA THR A 120 -3.11 16.86 1.96
C THR A 120 -3.38 16.41 0.52
N SER A 121 -3.18 15.12 0.24
CA SER A 121 -3.44 14.53 -1.08
C SER A 121 -4.92 14.52 -1.45
N ALA A 122 -5.81 14.37 -0.48
CA ALA A 122 -7.26 14.34 -0.69
C ALA A 122 -7.89 15.74 -0.90
N VAL A 123 -7.36 16.77 -0.24
CA VAL A 123 -8.03 18.08 -0.15
C VAL A 123 -7.27 19.20 -0.89
N LYS A 124 -5.96 19.08 -1.05
CA LYS A 124 -5.11 20.12 -1.64
C LYS A 124 -4.49 19.65 -2.95
N TYR A 125 -3.36 18.97 -2.85
CA TYR A 125 -2.56 18.48 -3.97
C TYR A 125 -1.80 17.24 -3.52
N HIS A 126 -1.36 16.43 -4.48
CA HIS A 126 -0.60 15.24 -4.19
C HIS A 126 0.64 15.54 -3.34
N TRP A 127 0.80 14.84 -2.21
CA TRP A 127 1.84 15.13 -1.20
C TRP A 127 3.26 15.19 -1.80
N ALA A 128 3.54 14.39 -2.84
CA ALA A 128 4.86 14.30 -3.43
C ALA A 128 5.30 15.59 -4.17
N LYS A 129 4.39 16.56 -4.37
CA LYS A 129 4.78 17.90 -4.81
C LYS A 129 5.80 18.54 -3.87
N ASP A 130 5.59 18.40 -2.56
CA ASP A 130 6.45 18.98 -1.51
C ASP A 130 7.27 17.88 -0.81
N ALA A 131 7.60 16.81 -1.55
CA ALA A 131 8.18 15.60 -0.96
C ALA A 131 9.46 15.90 -0.17
N ASN A 132 10.31 16.82 -0.65
CA ASN A 132 11.52 17.25 0.05
C ASN A 132 11.23 17.90 1.41
N ALA A 133 10.17 18.72 1.51
CA ALA A 133 9.78 19.35 2.77
C ALA A 133 9.23 18.29 3.74
N TRP A 134 8.41 17.35 3.25
CA TRP A 134 7.90 16.24 4.04
C TRP A 134 9.03 15.36 4.59
N ILE A 135 10.03 15.01 3.79
CA ILE A 135 11.21 14.27 4.27
C ILE A 135 11.95 15.09 5.34
N GLY A 136 12.16 16.39 5.12
CA GLY A 136 12.86 17.23 6.09
C GLY A 136 12.22 17.14 7.49
N GLY A 137 10.89 17.21 7.54
CA GLY A 137 10.13 17.00 8.77
C GLY A 137 10.24 15.58 9.33
N LEU A 138 10.20 14.55 8.48
CA LEU A 138 10.35 13.14 8.88
C LEU A 138 11.73 12.86 9.50
N LEU A 139 12.80 13.35 8.87
CA LEU A 139 14.16 13.18 9.35
C LEU A 139 14.35 13.90 10.70
N ALA A 140 13.79 15.10 10.86
CA ALA A 140 13.81 15.83 12.12
C ALA A 140 12.99 15.14 13.24
N ALA A 141 11.96 14.37 12.88
CA ALA A 141 11.15 13.60 13.82
C ALA A 141 11.79 12.26 14.20
N SER A 142 12.70 11.75 13.38
CA SER A 142 13.31 10.44 13.58
C SER A 142 14.38 10.45 14.68
N GLN A 143 14.43 9.36 15.44
CA GLN A 143 15.44 9.10 16.47
C GLN A 143 16.50 8.17 15.90
N THR A 144 17.73 8.67 15.76
CA THR A 144 18.85 7.90 15.21
C THR A 144 19.11 6.66 16.06
N THR A 145 19.16 5.50 15.40
CA THR A 145 19.31 4.20 16.06
C THR A 145 20.22 3.30 15.24
N PRO A 146 21.23 2.63 15.84
CA PRO A 146 22.18 1.79 15.09
C PRO A 146 21.61 0.42 14.69
N ALA A 147 20.66 -0.10 15.47
CA ALA A 147 19.98 -1.35 15.21
C ALA A 147 18.61 -1.41 15.89
N VAL A 148 17.66 -2.09 15.27
CA VAL A 148 16.29 -2.28 15.76
C VAL A 148 15.81 -3.68 15.39
N THR A 149 15.08 -4.32 16.30
CA THR A 149 14.42 -5.60 16.04
C THR A 149 12.93 -5.37 15.95
N LEU A 150 12.37 -5.57 14.76
CA LEU A 150 10.93 -5.55 14.53
C LEU A 150 10.32 -6.87 14.97
N GLN A 151 9.17 -6.79 15.62
CA GLN A 151 8.34 -7.94 16.00
C GLN A 151 6.99 -7.79 15.31
N PHE A 152 6.62 -8.79 14.52
CA PHE A 152 5.37 -8.81 13.78
C PHE A 152 4.37 -9.70 14.50
N SER A 153 3.19 -9.16 14.77
CA SER A 153 2.18 -9.87 15.54
C SER A 153 1.58 -11.05 14.78
N GLY A 154 1.70 -11.04 13.44
CA GLY A 154 1.00 -11.96 12.53
C GLY A 154 -0.52 -11.78 12.54
N LYS A 155 -1.04 -10.79 13.29
CA LYS A 155 -2.45 -10.40 13.30
C LYS A 155 -2.58 -9.23 12.33
N SER A 156 -3.54 -9.30 11.41
CA SER A 156 -3.86 -8.21 10.49
C SER A 156 -4.52 -7.06 11.26
N SER A 157 -3.73 -6.25 11.98
CA SER A 157 -4.24 -5.41 13.06
C SER A 157 -5.20 -4.29 12.65
N TRP A 158 -5.33 -3.93 11.37
CA TRP A 158 -6.08 -2.71 11.02
C TRP A 158 -6.92 -2.73 9.74
N ARG A 159 -7.77 -3.75 9.52
CA ARG A 159 -8.72 -3.76 8.37
C ARG A 159 -8.00 -3.68 7.03
N SER A 160 -7.20 -4.72 6.76
CA SER A 160 -6.86 -5.23 5.44
C SER A 160 -7.13 -4.27 4.28
N ILE A 161 -6.23 -3.31 4.05
CA ILE A 161 -6.27 -2.45 2.85
C ILE A 161 -6.33 -3.33 1.60
N VAL A 162 -5.77 -4.55 1.65
CA VAL A 162 -5.88 -5.55 0.59
C VAL A 162 -7.25 -6.26 0.53
N GLU A 163 -7.94 -6.59 1.63
CA GLU A 163 -9.33 -7.14 1.58
C GLU A 163 -10.37 -6.04 1.33
N VAL A 164 -10.12 -4.78 1.70
CA VAL A 164 -11.01 -3.65 1.39
C VAL A 164 -10.83 -3.21 -0.08
N VAL A 165 -9.61 -3.33 -0.63
CA VAL A 165 -9.32 -3.10 -2.06
C VAL A 165 -9.71 -4.29 -2.94
N ASN A 166 -9.62 -5.53 -2.44
CA ASN A 166 -9.98 -6.76 -3.17
C ASN A 166 -11.20 -7.45 -2.57
N ASN A 167 -12.29 -6.74 -2.29
CA ASN A 167 -13.57 -7.40 -1.98
C ASN A 167 -14.52 -7.48 -3.19
N PRO A 168 -14.45 -8.53 -4.03
CA PRO A 168 -15.52 -8.86 -4.97
C PRO A 168 -16.83 -9.32 -4.31
N SER A 169 -16.87 -9.59 -3.00
CA SER A 169 -18.03 -10.25 -2.35
C SER A 169 -19.28 -9.38 -2.24
N LEU A 170 -19.22 -8.08 -2.54
CA LEU A 170 -20.42 -7.25 -2.73
C LEU A 170 -21.04 -7.37 -4.14
N SER A 171 -20.44 -8.16 -5.03
CA SER A 171 -21.02 -8.50 -6.35
C SER A 171 -21.40 -9.98 -6.51
N GLN A 172 -21.21 -10.82 -5.48
CA GLN A 172 -21.43 -12.27 -5.55
C GLN A 172 -22.41 -12.82 -4.51
N ILE A 173 -23.46 -12.07 -4.16
CA ILE A 173 -24.70 -12.69 -3.68
C ILE A 173 -25.47 -13.13 -4.93
N GLY A 174 -25.06 -14.26 -5.51
CA GLY A 174 -25.66 -14.72 -6.76
C GLY A 174 -25.05 -15.96 -7.40
N SER A 175 -24.54 -16.94 -6.63
CA SER A 175 -24.33 -18.29 -7.19
C SER A 175 -24.10 -19.31 -6.08
N LEU A 176 -25.16 -19.68 -5.37
CA LEU A 176 -25.16 -20.86 -4.51
C LEU A 176 -26.50 -21.58 -4.62
N VAL A 177 -26.83 -21.96 -5.86
CA VAL A 177 -27.76 -23.04 -6.19
C VAL A 177 -27.19 -23.75 -7.42
N ASP A 178 -27.37 -25.06 -7.45
CA ASP A 178 -26.96 -26.03 -8.49
C ASP A 178 -25.54 -26.61 -8.39
N ILE A 179 -25.33 -27.33 -7.29
CA ILE A 179 -24.55 -28.58 -7.34
C ILE A 179 -25.44 -29.64 -8.00
N GLY A 180 -25.41 -29.65 -9.33
CA GLY A 180 -25.94 -30.72 -10.17
C GLY A 180 -24.86 -31.11 -11.18
N THR A 181 -24.40 -32.35 -11.08
CA THR A 181 -23.36 -32.99 -11.89
C THR A 181 -23.46 -32.72 -13.40
N ASN A 182 -22.54 -31.92 -13.95
CA ASN A 182 -22.33 -31.81 -15.40
C ASN A 182 -20.83 -31.97 -15.75
N PRO A 183 -20.42 -33.03 -16.47
CA PRO A 183 -19.01 -33.29 -16.81
C PRO A 183 -18.38 -32.23 -17.72
N PHE A 184 -19.15 -31.39 -18.42
CA PHE A 184 -18.62 -30.23 -19.15
C PHE A 184 -18.19 -29.06 -18.24
N GLY A 185 -18.70 -29.02 -17.00
CA GLY A 185 -18.32 -28.03 -15.99
C GLY A 185 -16.90 -28.22 -15.47
N ILE A 186 -16.34 -29.44 -15.54
CA ILE A 186 -14.97 -29.74 -15.12
C ILE A 186 -13.96 -29.19 -16.13
N LEU A 187 -14.22 -29.32 -17.43
CA LEU A 187 -13.39 -28.73 -18.49
C LEU A 187 -13.42 -27.20 -18.44
N ARG A 188 -14.59 -26.59 -18.18
CA ARG A 188 -14.71 -25.14 -17.99
C ARG A 188 -14.00 -24.67 -16.71
N LYS A 189 -14.05 -25.44 -15.62
CA LYS A 189 -13.28 -25.15 -14.39
C LYS A 189 -11.77 -25.34 -14.59
N LEU A 190 -11.32 -26.30 -15.40
CA LEU A 190 -9.91 -26.46 -15.76
C LEU A 190 -9.42 -25.35 -16.69
N ASN A 191 -10.25 -24.88 -17.62
CA ASN A 191 -9.93 -23.72 -18.44
C ASN A 191 -9.89 -22.44 -17.60
N ASN A 192 -10.89 -22.20 -16.74
CA ASN A 192 -10.90 -21.08 -15.80
C ASN A 192 -9.78 -21.18 -14.75
N ALA A 193 -9.35 -22.39 -14.38
CA ALA A 193 -8.21 -22.59 -13.47
C ALA A 193 -6.87 -22.35 -14.18
N ARG A 194 -6.74 -22.72 -15.46
CA ARG A 194 -5.57 -22.38 -16.27
C ARG A 194 -5.51 -20.89 -16.61
N GLU A 195 -6.66 -20.29 -16.93
CA GLU A 195 -6.81 -18.86 -17.15
C GLU A 195 -6.50 -18.09 -15.87
N SER A 196 -7.02 -18.51 -14.72
CA SER A 196 -6.67 -17.88 -13.43
C SER A 196 -5.22 -18.13 -13.00
N MET A 197 -4.59 -19.26 -13.37
CA MET A 197 -3.15 -19.46 -13.17
C MET A 197 -2.31 -18.58 -14.09
N ALA A 198 -2.66 -18.47 -15.37
CA ALA A 198 -1.95 -17.62 -16.33
C ALA A 198 -2.12 -16.13 -16.00
N GLU A 199 -3.32 -15.72 -15.59
CA GLU A 199 -3.58 -14.37 -15.07
C GLU A 199 -2.81 -14.10 -13.79
N ARG A 200 -2.74 -15.06 -12.86
CA ARG A 200 -1.95 -14.93 -11.64
C ARG A 200 -0.46 -14.85 -11.94
N GLU A 201 0.05 -15.65 -12.87
CA GLU A 201 1.44 -15.59 -13.30
C GLU A 201 1.77 -14.25 -13.96
N LEU A 202 0.91 -13.77 -14.86
CA LEU A 202 1.05 -12.45 -15.48
C LEU A 202 0.97 -11.33 -14.44
N PHE A 203 0.05 -11.44 -13.47
CA PHE A 203 -0.09 -10.50 -12.36
C PHE A 203 1.18 -10.46 -11.53
N GLU A 204 1.70 -11.61 -11.09
CA GLU A 204 2.94 -11.69 -10.30
C GLU A 204 4.15 -11.18 -11.10
N LYS A 205 4.26 -11.55 -12.38
CA LYS A 205 5.32 -11.05 -13.26
C LYS A 205 5.27 -9.53 -13.42
N THR A 206 4.07 -8.98 -13.60
CA THR A 206 3.87 -7.53 -13.73
C THR A 206 4.19 -6.83 -12.41
N ARG A 207 3.73 -7.40 -11.28
CA ARG A 207 4.02 -6.91 -9.94
C ARG A 207 5.52 -6.85 -9.68
N LEU A 208 6.27 -7.90 -10.03
CA LEU A 208 7.73 -7.92 -9.89
C LEU A 208 8.40 -6.84 -10.75
N ARG A 209 8.00 -6.69 -12.02
CA ARG A 209 8.53 -5.63 -12.89
C ARG A 209 8.25 -4.23 -12.36
N LEU A 210 7.05 -3.98 -11.81
CA LEU A 210 6.73 -2.73 -11.15
C LEU A 210 7.59 -2.54 -9.89
N MET A 211 7.75 -3.58 -9.08
CA MET A 211 8.62 -3.52 -7.89
C MET A 211 10.09 -3.28 -8.22
N ASP A 212 10.57 -3.60 -9.43
CA ASP A 212 11.94 -3.34 -9.87
C ASP A 212 12.19 -1.85 -10.20
N VAL A 213 11.14 -1.07 -10.47
CA VAL A 213 11.23 0.37 -10.73
C VAL A 213 11.87 1.08 -9.55
N THR A 214 12.84 1.96 -9.83
CA THR A 214 13.55 2.76 -8.83
C THR A 214 13.39 4.25 -9.09
N THR A 215 13.75 5.07 -8.10
CA THR A 215 13.83 6.52 -8.25
C THR A 215 14.86 6.88 -9.34
N GLY A 216 14.46 7.70 -10.30
CA GLY A 216 15.24 8.03 -11.49
C GLY A 216 14.93 7.17 -12.72
N THR A 217 14.11 6.12 -12.61
CA THR A 217 13.59 5.39 -13.78
C THR A 217 12.78 6.35 -14.66
N SER A 218 12.93 6.29 -15.98
CA SER A 218 12.17 7.15 -16.89
C SER A 218 10.68 6.80 -16.91
N GLU A 219 9.84 7.80 -17.17
CA GLU A 219 8.39 7.62 -17.36
C GLU A 219 8.08 6.55 -18.41
N GLU A 220 8.75 6.64 -19.57
CA GLU A 220 8.58 5.70 -20.68
C GLU A 220 8.80 4.25 -20.23
N ARG A 221 9.83 4.02 -19.42
CA ARG A 221 10.16 2.68 -18.93
C ARG A 221 9.11 2.14 -17.97
N VAL A 222 8.47 3.00 -17.18
CA VAL A 222 7.36 2.61 -16.32
C VAL A 222 6.12 2.28 -17.16
N ALA A 223 5.81 3.11 -18.16
CA ALA A 223 4.68 2.91 -19.08
C ALA A 223 4.83 1.64 -19.95
N GLU A 224 6.06 1.21 -20.25
CA GLU A 224 6.37 -0.05 -20.94
C GLU A 224 6.08 -1.31 -20.11
N ILE A 225 5.99 -1.21 -18.78
CA ILE A 225 5.65 -2.37 -17.94
C ILE A 225 4.18 -2.69 -18.10
N ILE A 226 3.35 -1.70 -17.79
CA ILE A 226 1.90 -1.72 -17.95
C ILE A 226 1.39 -0.27 -17.94
N LYS A 227 0.32 0.00 -18.71
CA LYS A 227 -0.33 1.30 -18.68
C LYS A 227 -0.89 1.59 -17.29
N PRO A 228 -0.77 2.83 -16.79
CA PRO A 228 -1.36 3.22 -15.51
C PRO A 228 -2.88 3.07 -15.56
N GLU A 229 -3.45 2.60 -14.46
CA GLU A 229 -4.90 2.41 -14.30
C GLU A 229 -5.60 3.72 -13.94
N ASP A 230 -4.87 4.58 -13.22
CA ASP A 230 -5.31 5.90 -12.84
C ASP A 230 -4.14 6.88 -13.00
N VAL A 231 -4.41 8.02 -13.62
CA VAL A 231 -3.41 9.03 -13.94
C VAL A 231 -3.92 10.38 -13.49
N SER A 232 -3.11 11.09 -12.71
CA SER A 232 -3.42 12.43 -12.27
C SER A 232 -2.31 13.40 -12.63
N PHE A 233 -2.68 14.49 -13.29
CA PHE A 233 -1.80 15.61 -13.56
C PHE A 233 -1.73 16.48 -12.30
N ALA A 234 -0.73 16.20 -11.46
CA ALA A 234 -0.49 16.94 -10.23
C ALA A 234 0.30 18.21 -10.52
N VAL A 235 0.19 19.21 -9.64
CA VAL A 235 1.03 20.41 -9.76
C VAL A 235 2.49 19.99 -9.60
N GLY A 236 3.29 20.22 -10.63
CA GLY A 236 4.72 19.87 -10.64
C GLY A 236 5.04 18.44 -11.10
N GLY A 237 4.06 17.65 -11.58
CA GLY A 237 4.35 16.31 -12.08
C GLY A 237 3.13 15.48 -12.50
N LEU A 238 3.36 14.20 -12.71
CA LEU A 238 2.39 13.19 -13.10
C LEU A 238 2.35 12.11 -12.03
N VAL A 239 1.16 11.74 -11.56
CA VAL A 239 0.99 10.54 -10.75
C VAL A 239 0.51 9.41 -11.67
N MET A 240 1.30 8.35 -11.76
CA MET A 240 0.91 7.09 -12.39
C MET A 240 0.57 6.08 -11.29
N ALA A 241 -0.72 5.84 -11.08
CA ALA A 241 -1.21 4.94 -10.04
C ALA A 241 -1.61 3.57 -10.63
N TYR A 242 -1.30 2.53 -9.85
CA TYR A 242 -1.57 1.14 -10.16
C TYR A 242 -2.28 0.50 -8.96
N PRO A 243 -3.56 0.84 -8.69
CA PRO A 243 -4.29 0.38 -7.50
C PRO A 243 -4.31 -1.14 -7.36
N ARG A 244 -4.47 -1.89 -8.46
CA ARG A 244 -4.42 -3.37 -8.44
C ARG A 244 -3.11 -3.94 -7.91
N PHE A 245 -2.01 -3.20 -8.05
CA PHE A 245 -0.69 -3.57 -7.55
C PHE A 245 -0.29 -2.81 -6.28
N SER A 246 -1.21 -1.99 -5.72
CA SER A 246 -0.98 -1.17 -4.52
C SER A 246 0.30 -0.33 -4.59
N ILE A 247 0.57 0.26 -5.75
CA ILE A 247 1.75 1.10 -5.97
C ILE A 247 1.39 2.30 -6.83
N GLU A 248 2.09 3.41 -6.61
CA GLU A 248 2.08 4.55 -7.51
C GLU A 248 3.46 5.16 -7.64
N TYR A 249 3.65 5.86 -8.75
CA TYR A 249 4.86 6.63 -9.03
C TYR A 249 4.48 8.09 -9.23
N PHE A 250 5.18 8.96 -8.53
CA PHE A 250 5.18 10.38 -8.84
C PHE A 250 6.36 10.68 -9.76
N ILE A 251 6.04 11.20 -10.93
CA ILE A 251 6.96 11.49 -12.03
C ILE A 251 7.06 13.00 -12.19
N ALA A 252 8.29 13.51 -12.24
CA ALA A 252 8.56 14.88 -12.64
C ALA A 252 9.83 14.88 -13.48
N ASP A 253 9.96 15.84 -14.41
CA ASP A 253 11.08 15.92 -15.34
C ASP A 253 11.33 14.61 -16.12
N GLY A 254 10.25 13.88 -16.46
CA GLY A 254 10.31 12.62 -17.20
C GLY A 254 10.87 11.42 -16.43
N ALA A 255 11.05 11.52 -15.10
CA ALA A 255 11.57 10.44 -14.27
C ALA A 255 10.80 10.26 -12.96
N VAL A 256 10.81 9.04 -12.42
CA VAL A 256 10.23 8.69 -11.12
C VAL A 256 10.98 9.43 -10.01
N LYS A 257 10.30 10.34 -9.31
CA LYS A 257 10.85 11.07 -8.16
C LYS A 257 10.49 10.42 -6.83
N ALA A 258 9.28 9.85 -6.74
CA ALA A 258 8.83 9.12 -5.57
C ALA A 258 8.03 7.87 -5.96
N ILE A 259 8.17 6.83 -5.16
CA ILE A 259 7.44 5.57 -5.22
C ILE A 259 6.66 5.48 -3.91
N GLN A 260 5.38 5.14 -3.96
CA GLN A 260 4.54 5.06 -2.78
C GLN A 260 3.69 3.78 -2.82
N GLN A 261 3.60 3.09 -1.67
CA GLN A 261 2.81 1.89 -1.48
C GLN A 261 2.12 1.94 -0.10
N PRO A 262 0.81 1.69 0.02
CA PRO A 262 -0.16 1.55 -1.07
C PRO A 262 -0.29 2.84 -1.90
N SER A 263 -0.97 2.80 -3.04
CA SER A 263 -1.23 4.00 -3.86
C SER A 263 -2.02 5.04 -3.07
N PHE A 264 -1.33 6.09 -2.58
CA PHE A 264 -1.94 7.17 -1.81
C PHE A 264 -2.92 7.99 -2.66
N HIS A 265 -2.63 8.18 -3.94
CA HIS A 265 -3.54 8.85 -4.87
C HIS A 265 -4.89 8.15 -4.91
N PHE A 266 -4.90 6.83 -5.16
CA PHE A 266 -6.12 6.06 -5.16
C PHE A 266 -6.82 6.09 -3.80
N LEU A 267 -6.08 5.86 -2.70
CA LEU A 267 -6.66 5.85 -1.36
C LEU A 267 -7.23 7.21 -0.95
N SER A 268 -6.56 8.32 -1.27
CA SER A 268 -7.02 9.67 -0.92
C SER A 268 -8.30 10.05 -1.65
N HIS A 269 -8.52 9.55 -2.87
CA HIS A 269 -9.72 9.87 -3.65
C HIS A 269 -10.87 8.89 -3.41
N LYS A 270 -10.58 7.62 -3.11
CA LYS A 270 -11.61 6.56 -3.00
C LYS A 270 -11.86 6.10 -1.57
N GLN A 271 -10.89 6.26 -0.68
CA GLN A 271 -10.88 5.69 0.67
C GLN A 271 -10.31 6.68 1.71
N ALA A 272 -10.61 7.98 1.57
CA ALA A 272 -10.06 9.05 2.40
C ALA A 272 -10.25 8.82 3.92
N ALA A 273 -11.30 8.06 4.30
CA ALA A 273 -11.56 7.67 5.68
C ALA A 273 -10.40 6.89 6.35
N LEU A 274 -9.51 6.25 5.57
CA LEU A 274 -8.32 5.59 6.10
C LEU A 274 -7.33 6.56 6.75
N PHE A 275 -7.35 7.84 6.35
CA PHE A 275 -6.47 8.86 6.90
C PHE A 275 -7.08 9.58 8.10
N TYR A 276 -8.37 9.36 8.37
CA TYR A 276 -9.10 10.08 9.39
C TYR A 276 -8.63 9.68 10.80
N VAL A 277 -8.29 10.67 11.60
CA VAL A 277 -8.02 10.52 13.03
C VAL A 277 -8.96 11.47 13.79
N PRO A 278 -9.72 10.96 14.78
CA PRO A 278 -10.59 11.80 15.59
C PRO A 278 -9.82 12.94 16.29
N ASN A 279 -10.42 14.13 16.33
CA ASN A 279 -9.87 15.33 16.98
C ASN A 279 -8.51 15.82 16.42
N ALA A 280 -8.16 15.41 15.20
CA ALA A 280 -7.00 15.95 14.51
C ALA A 280 -7.22 17.41 14.11
N LYS A 281 -6.17 18.21 14.27
CA LYS A 281 -6.05 19.60 13.82
C LYS A 281 -5.56 19.61 12.37
N TRP A 282 -6.47 19.35 11.43
CA TRP A 282 -6.14 19.19 10.01
C TRP A 282 -5.47 20.42 9.39
N GLU A 283 -5.69 21.61 9.95
CA GLU A 283 -5.01 22.85 9.58
C GLU A 283 -3.48 22.79 9.79
N LEU A 284 -3.02 21.94 10.71
CA LEU A 284 -1.59 21.71 10.98
C LEU A 284 -0.98 20.63 10.08
N CYS A 285 -1.77 19.99 9.20
CA CYS A 285 -1.24 19.05 8.22
C CYS A 285 -0.53 19.79 7.08
N THR A 286 0.69 20.22 7.39
CA THR A 286 1.71 20.77 6.48
C THR A 286 3.03 20.02 6.71
N PRO A 287 4.00 20.11 5.78
CA PRO A 287 5.31 19.48 5.95
C PRO A 287 6.03 19.86 7.25
N GLU A 288 5.81 21.07 7.76
CA GLU A 288 6.44 21.61 8.97
C GLU A 288 5.62 21.34 10.24
N GLY A 289 4.29 21.27 10.13
CA GLY A 289 3.37 21.26 11.27
C GLY A 289 2.79 19.90 11.66
N TRP A 290 2.94 18.87 10.82
CA TRP A 290 2.18 17.61 10.94
C TRP A 290 2.34 16.90 12.29
N ARG A 291 3.48 17.03 12.98
CA ARG A 291 3.70 16.42 14.30
C ARG A 291 2.71 16.91 15.37
N GLY A 292 2.24 18.14 15.24
CA GLY A 292 1.25 18.74 16.15
C GLY A 292 -0.20 18.51 15.73
N ALA A 293 -0.44 17.87 14.58
CA ALA A 293 -1.78 17.73 14.02
C ALA A 293 -2.63 16.69 14.78
N LEU A 294 -2.02 15.64 15.31
CA LEU A 294 -2.75 14.64 16.08
C LEU A 294 -2.79 14.99 17.57
N PRO A 295 -3.90 14.66 18.27
CA PRO A 295 -3.97 14.86 19.70
C PRO A 295 -2.87 14.06 20.39
N THR A 296 -2.11 14.70 21.28
CA THR A 296 -1.22 14.01 22.20
C THR A 296 -2.07 13.15 23.12
N VAL A 297 -1.91 11.83 23.02
CA VAL A 297 -2.50 10.90 23.99
C VAL A 297 -1.75 11.11 25.29
N ASN A 298 -2.19 12.07 26.10
CA ASN A 298 -1.74 12.18 27.48
C ASN A 298 -2.20 10.89 28.17
N ALA A 299 -1.24 10.03 28.55
CA ALA A 299 -1.49 8.82 29.34
C ALA A 299 -2.24 9.10 30.66
N ALA A 300 -2.36 10.37 31.07
CA ALA A 300 -3.11 10.82 32.24
C ALA A 300 -4.65 10.79 32.09
N ALA A 301 -5.22 10.47 30.92
CA ALA A 301 -6.68 10.35 30.76
C ALA A 301 -7.24 8.94 31.00
N ILE A 302 -6.41 7.96 31.38
CA ILE A 302 -6.85 6.61 31.81
C ILE A 302 -6.64 6.44 33.33
N THR A 303 -7.00 7.44 34.11
CA THR A 303 -7.26 7.27 35.55
C THR A 303 -8.51 8.06 35.89
N ASN A 304 -9.65 7.52 35.47
CA ASN A 304 -10.91 7.53 36.20
C ASN A 304 -11.87 6.68 35.37
N PRO A 305 -12.11 5.39 35.72
CA PRO A 305 -13.41 4.86 35.39
C PRO A 305 -14.43 5.84 36.00
N ALA A 306 -15.29 6.41 35.15
CA ALA A 306 -16.49 7.07 35.64
C ALA A 306 -17.11 6.14 36.71
N PRO A 307 -17.56 6.67 37.87
CA PRO A 307 -18.26 5.84 38.83
C PRO A 307 -19.39 5.17 38.05
N VAL A 308 -19.35 3.84 38.01
CA VAL A 308 -20.46 3.03 37.53
C VAL A 308 -21.64 3.46 38.38
N SER A 309 -22.53 4.26 37.78
CA SER A 309 -23.84 4.51 38.35
C SER A 309 -24.40 3.13 38.66
N ALA A 310 -24.58 2.85 39.95
CA ALA A 310 -25.13 1.59 40.41
C ALA A 310 -26.40 1.29 39.58
N PRO A 311 -26.62 0.02 39.19
CA PRO A 311 -27.87 -0.35 38.56
C PRO A 311 -29.03 0.18 39.42
N ALA A 312 -29.97 0.88 38.79
CA ALA A 312 -31.19 1.30 39.48
C ALA A 312 -31.81 0.07 40.16
N PRO A 313 -32.19 0.16 41.45
CA PRO A 313 -32.81 -0.97 42.13
C PRO A 313 -34.06 -1.40 41.36
N THR A 314 -34.16 -2.69 41.09
CA THR A 314 -35.32 -3.35 40.50
C THR A 314 -36.58 -2.89 41.24
N PRO A 315 -37.63 -2.40 40.55
CA PRO A 315 -38.89 -2.05 41.20
C PRO A 315 -39.41 -3.27 41.98
N ALA A 316 -39.74 -3.05 43.26
CA ALA A 316 -40.36 -4.07 44.08
C ALA A 316 -41.64 -4.60 43.41
N PRO A 317 -41.94 -5.92 43.51
CA PRO A 317 -43.20 -6.46 43.01
C PRO A 317 -44.38 -5.70 43.64
N ALA A 318 -45.38 -5.37 42.82
CA ALA A 318 -46.60 -4.75 43.31
C ALA A 318 -47.23 -5.62 44.43
N PRO A 319 -47.68 -5.02 45.55
CA PRO A 319 -48.33 -5.77 46.61
C PRO A 319 -49.59 -6.44 46.08
N ALA A 320 -49.77 -7.72 46.43
CA ALA A 320 -50.98 -8.47 46.12
C ALA A 320 -52.21 -7.74 46.70
N PRO A 321 -53.35 -7.72 45.97
CA PRO A 321 -54.57 -7.10 46.46
C PRO A 321 -55.01 -7.77 47.77
N PRO A 322 -55.46 -7.00 48.78
CA PRO A 322 -55.94 -7.57 50.02
C PRO A 322 -57.21 -8.42 49.76
N PRO A 323 -57.39 -9.53 50.50
CA PRO A 323 -58.60 -10.33 50.41
C PRO A 323 -59.83 -9.48 50.77
N ALA A 324 -60.90 -9.66 50.00
CA ALA A 324 -62.17 -8.98 50.21
C ALA A 324 -62.78 -9.38 51.57
N THR A 325 -62.78 -8.45 52.51
CA THR A 325 -63.54 -8.59 53.75
C THR A 325 -65.00 -8.25 53.46
N ILE A 326 -65.82 -9.29 53.43
CA ILE A 326 -67.28 -9.18 53.46
C ILE A 326 -67.65 -8.76 54.88
N ASN A 327 -68.16 -7.54 55.05
CA ASN A 327 -68.86 -7.16 56.28
C ASN A 327 -70.33 -6.90 55.97
N ALA A 328 -71.15 -7.67 56.68
CA ALA A 328 -72.58 -7.57 56.79
C ALA A 328 -72.99 -6.42 57.74
N GLY A 329 -74.18 -5.84 57.50
CA GLY A 329 -74.93 -4.95 58.41
C GLY A 329 -74.49 -3.48 58.37
N GLU A 330 -75.34 -2.45 58.35
CA GLU A 330 -76.74 -2.27 58.74
C GLU A 330 -77.31 -1.05 57.98
N ALA A 331 -78.49 -1.15 57.36
CA ALA A 331 -79.79 -0.65 57.85
C ALA A 331 -80.02 0.87 57.73
N LYS A 332 -80.82 1.26 56.72
CA LYS A 332 -82.12 1.91 56.92
C LYS A 332 -83.00 1.78 55.69
#